data_AF-R0EXX4-F1
#
_entry.id   AF-R0EXX4-F1
#
_cell.length_a   1.000
_cell.length_b   1.000
_cell.length_c   1.000
_cell.angle_alpha   90.00
_cell.angle_beta   90.00
_cell.angle_gamma   90.00
#
_symmetry.space_group_name_H-M   'P 1'
#
loop_
_entity.id
_entity.type
_entity.pdbx_description
1 polymer ?
#
loop_
_entity_poly.entity_id
_entity_poly.type
_entity_poly.pdbx_seq_one_letter_code
_entity_poly.pdbx_strand_id
1 'polypeptide(L)'
;MSEKKRKDMVEKSNNKRQRVTLTQASASRPEFSINDHHDVLVEILRRLDGPSLCSAACVCRLWSAVARNDSIWEELCFQQVSPRPSLSLRSIVSALGGYRCLYFLCIRPVLARLPKLLWTRDQLQLSLSLYCVHYYERLYVGAWIGDAPPSSLMFLRKPVNVV
;
A
#
# COMPACT_ATOMS: atom_id res chain seq x y z
N MET A 1 9.11 51.39 -32.24
CA MET A 1 8.55 50.32 -31.36
C MET A 1 9.59 49.19 -31.22
N SER A 2 10.88 49.49 -31.15
CA SER A 2 11.69 49.99 -30.02
C SER A 2 12.07 48.88 -29.04
N GLU A 3 13.27 48.35 -29.28
CA GLU A 3 14.02 47.27 -28.60
C GLU A 3 14.04 47.37 -27.06
N LYS A 4 13.75 48.56 -26.53
CA LYS A 4 13.58 48.84 -25.10
C LYS A 4 12.53 47.93 -24.44
N LYS A 5 11.40 47.68 -25.11
CA LYS A 5 10.32 46.82 -24.58
C LYS A 5 10.69 45.33 -24.49
N ARG A 6 11.63 44.85 -25.32
CA ARG A 6 12.15 43.47 -25.24
C ARG A 6 13.13 43.30 -24.09
N LYS A 7 13.98 44.29 -23.84
CA LYS A 7 14.94 44.28 -22.72
C LYS A 7 14.21 44.25 -21.38
N ASP A 8 13.16 45.06 -21.23
CA ASP A 8 12.37 45.14 -20.00
C ASP A 8 11.63 43.82 -19.67
N MET A 9 11.23 43.04 -20.69
CA MET A 9 10.54 41.75 -20.51
C MET A 9 11.50 40.60 -20.11
N VAL A 10 12.73 40.64 -20.64
CA VAL A 10 13.80 39.68 -20.29
C VAL A 10 14.32 39.95 -18.88
N GLU A 11 14.47 41.21 -18.50
CA GLU A 11 14.95 41.63 -17.17
C GLU A 11 13.95 41.30 -16.06
N LYS A 12 12.63 41.45 -16.32
CA LYS A 12 11.57 41.00 -15.40
C LYS A 12 11.57 39.47 -15.19
N SER A 13 11.92 38.71 -16.23
CA SER A 13 11.97 37.25 -16.17
C SER A 13 13.20 36.75 -15.40
N ASN A 14 14.34 37.45 -15.51
CA ASN A 14 15.53 37.15 -14.71
C ASN A 14 15.36 37.52 -13.23
N ASN A 15 14.67 38.63 -12.92
CA ASN A 15 14.37 39.01 -11.54
C ASN A 15 13.42 37.99 -10.85
N LYS A 16 12.43 37.46 -11.58
CA LYS A 16 11.54 36.41 -11.06
C LYS A 16 12.28 35.08 -10.81
N ARG A 17 13.31 34.76 -11.59
CA ARG A 17 14.18 33.59 -11.36
C ARG A 17 15.17 33.83 -10.22
N GLN A 18 15.74 35.02 -10.09
CA GLN A 18 16.62 35.37 -8.98
C GLN A 18 15.90 35.38 -7.64
N ARG A 19 14.60 35.72 -7.58
CA ARG A 19 13.81 35.62 -6.33
C ARG A 19 13.65 34.17 -5.82
N VAL A 20 13.87 33.16 -6.65
CA VAL A 20 13.89 31.74 -6.22
C VAL A 20 15.29 31.33 -5.73
N THR A 21 16.34 32.07 -6.08
CA THR A 21 17.74 31.72 -5.73
C THR A 21 18.34 32.59 -4.61
N LEU A 22 17.66 33.67 -4.20
CA LEU A 22 18.17 34.65 -3.21
C LEU A 22 17.38 34.63 -1.89
N THR A 23 17.07 33.43 -1.41
CA THR A 23 16.53 33.22 -0.05
C THR A 23 17.33 32.15 0.71
N GLN A 24 18.64 32.05 0.47
CA GLN A 24 19.55 31.23 1.26
C GLN A 24 20.86 31.98 1.50
N ALA A 25 20.76 33.10 2.22
CA ALA A 25 21.91 33.77 2.82
C ALA A 25 21.50 34.35 4.18
N SER A 26 21.05 33.45 5.06
CA SER A 26 20.97 33.70 6.50
C SER A 26 21.44 32.43 7.18
N ALA A 27 22.31 32.54 8.18
CA ALA A 27 22.87 31.45 8.95
C ALA A 27 21.80 30.68 9.75
N SER A 28 20.97 29.91 9.05
CA SER A 28 19.93 29.05 9.60
C SER A 28 20.34 27.60 9.38
N ARG A 29 20.12 26.76 10.40
CA ARG A 29 20.39 25.32 10.41
C ARG A 29 20.04 24.68 9.05
N PRO A 30 20.79 23.68 8.57
CA PRO A 30 20.42 22.96 7.37
C PRO A 30 18.97 22.51 7.50
N GLU A 31 18.12 22.99 6.61
CA GLU A 31 16.68 22.76 6.66
C GLU A 31 16.47 21.29 6.29
N PHE A 32 16.32 20.44 7.30
CA PHE A 32 16.14 19.01 7.10
C PHE A 32 14.79 18.77 6.45
N SER A 33 14.81 18.26 5.22
CA SER A 33 13.63 17.81 4.50
C SER A 33 13.65 16.29 4.39
N ILE A 34 12.65 15.64 4.97
CA ILE A 34 12.45 14.18 4.86
C ILE A 34 12.37 13.71 3.40
N ASN A 35 11.95 14.59 2.49
CA ASN A 35 11.80 14.25 1.07
C ASN A 35 13.15 14.09 0.36
N ASP A 36 14.23 14.63 0.92
CA ASP A 36 15.57 14.52 0.34
C ASP A 36 16.25 13.19 0.73
N HIS A 37 15.72 12.53 1.77
CA HIS A 37 16.22 11.27 2.31
C HIS A 37 15.26 10.12 1.99
N HIS A 38 15.36 9.61 0.76
CA HIS A 38 14.46 8.58 0.25
C HIS A 38 14.51 7.28 1.09
N ASP A 39 15.69 6.88 1.55
CA ASP A 39 15.92 5.73 2.41
C ASP A 39 15.18 5.85 3.75
N VAL A 40 15.31 6.99 4.42
CA VAL A 40 14.61 7.30 5.67
C VAL A 40 13.09 7.31 5.45
N LEU A 41 12.63 7.91 4.35
CA LEU A 41 11.22 7.92 3.99
C LEU A 41 10.67 6.49 3.81
N VAL A 42 11.39 5.61 3.09
CA VAL A 42 10.99 4.20 2.92
C VAL A 42 10.92 3.49 4.27
N GLU A 43 11.92 3.67 5.12
CA GLU A 43 11.99 3.05 6.45
C GLU A 43 10.83 3.49 7.36
N ILE A 44 10.43 4.77 7.30
CA ILE A 44 9.28 5.31 8.02
C ILE A 44 7.98 4.70 7.48
N LEU A 45 7.75 4.80 6.17
CA LEU A 45 6.50 4.32 5.56
C LEU A 45 6.30 2.82 5.75
N ARG A 46 7.40 2.07 5.78
CA ARG A 46 7.40 0.61 6.00
C ARG A 46 6.94 0.20 7.40
N ARG A 47 6.94 1.11 8.38
CA ARG A 47 6.47 0.87 9.75
C ARG A 47 4.99 1.18 9.95
N LEU A 48 4.34 1.81 8.97
CA LEU A 48 2.93 2.20 9.05
C LEU A 48 1.99 1.03 8.76
N ASP A 49 0.80 1.04 9.33
CA ASP A 49 -0.28 0.13 8.95
C ASP A 49 -0.89 0.50 7.58
N GLY A 50 -1.57 -0.45 6.94
CA GLY A 50 -2.11 -0.29 5.58
C GLY A 50 -2.98 0.97 5.38
N PRO A 51 -3.94 1.29 6.27
CA PRO A 51 -4.68 2.55 6.24
C PRO A 51 -3.80 3.80 6.30
N SER A 52 -2.88 3.88 7.26
CA SER A 52 -1.96 5.02 7.39
C SER A 52 -1.04 5.17 6.18
N LEU A 53 -0.57 4.07 5.60
CA LEU A 53 0.22 4.08 4.37
C LEU A 53 -0.57 4.65 3.17
N CYS A 54 -1.87 4.37 3.10
CA CYS A 54 -2.75 4.95 2.08
C CYS A 54 -2.94 6.45 2.28
N SER A 55 -3.12 6.90 3.53
CA SER A 55 -3.18 8.33 3.84
C SER A 55 -1.87 9.04 3.51
N ALA A 56 -0.72 8.41 3.81
CA ALA A 56 0.61 8.92 3.47
C ALA A 56 0.80 9.07 1.95
N ALA A 57 0.25 8.14 1.15
CA ALA A 57 0.30 8.23 -0.31
C ALA A 57 -0.38 9.49 -0.87
N CYS A 58 -1.31 10.10 -0.12
CA CYS A 58 -2.02 11.30 -0.56
C CYS A 58 -1.26 12.61 -0.30
N VAL A 59 -0.14 12.57 0.42
CA VAL A 59 0.59 13.78 0.84
C VAL A 59 1.28 14.47 -0.35
N CYS A 60 2.05 13.71 -1.14
CA CYS A 60 2.75 14.23 -2.31
C CYS A 60 3.11 13.11 -3.30
N ARG A 61 3.64 13.47 -4.48
CA ARG A 61 4.00 12.49 -5.52
C ARG A 61 5.10 11.51 -5.07
N LEU A 62 6.10 11.99 -4.33
CA LEU A 62 7.18 11.15 -3.81
C LEU A 62 6.61 10.10 -2.85
N TRP A 63 5.81 10.51 -1.88
CA TRP A 63 5.19 9.61 -0.91
C TRP A 63 4.23 8.64 -1.60
N SER A 64 3.46 9.12 -2.59
CA SER A 64 2.63 8.23 -3.41
C SER A 64 3.45 7.19 -4.16
N ALA A 65 4.63 7.53 -4.67
CA ALA A 65 5.49 6.57 -5.36
C ALA A 65 6.04 5.53 -4.38
N VAL A 66 6.53 5.97 -3.22
CA VAL A 66 7.05 5.08 -2.18
C VAL A 66 5.96 4.16 -1.63
N ALA A 67 4.80 4.69 -1.28
CA ALA A 67 3.67 3.91 -0.76
C ALA A 67 3.07 2.92 -1.77
N ARG A 68 3.38 3.07 -3.07
CA ARG A 68 2.98 2.12 -4.12
C ARG A 68 3.95 0.96 -4.29
N ASN A 69 5.15 1.01 -3.68
CA ASN A 69 6.12 -0.05 -3.79
C ASN A 69 5.62 -1.34 -3.13
N ASP A 70 5.55 -2.42 -3.91
CA ASP A 70 5.04 -3.72 -3.45
C ASP A 70 5.87 -4.33 -2.32
N SER A 71 7.15 -3.99 -2.18
CA SER A 71 8.01 -4.46 -1.09
C SER A 71 7.53 -4.03 0.29
N ILE A 72 6.95 -2.82 0.41
CA ILE A 72 6.36 -2.34 1.67
C ILE A 72 5.13 -3.18 2.02
N TRP A 73 4.30 -3.48 1.01
CA TRP A 73 3.09 -4.30 1.18
C TRP A 73 3.43 -5.77 1.46
N GLU A 74 4.50 -6.31 0.88
CA GLU A 74 5.02 -7.66 1.16
C GLU A 74 5.28 -7.82 2.66
N GLU A 75 5.93 -6.83 3.26
CA GLU A 75 6.22 -6.87 4.70
C GLU A 75 5.00 -6.67 5.56
N LEU A 76 4.08 -5.79 5.21
CA LEU A 76 2.82 -5.65 5.95
C LEU A 76 2.00 -6.94 5.94
N CYS A 77 2.01 -7.69 4.84
CA CYS A 77 1.32 -8.97 4.75
C CYS A 77 1.98 -10.05 5.63
N PHE A 78 3.31 -10.01 5.82
CA PHE A 78 4.07 -11.04 6.53
C PHE A 78 4.54 -10.65 7.93
N GLN A 79 4.44 -9.40 8.33
CA GLN A 79 4.77 -8.93 9.68
C GLN A 79 3.90 -9.62 10.75
N GLN A 80 2.69 -10.01 10.36
CA GLN A 80 1.74 -10.73 11.21
C GLN A 80 1.85 -12.26 11.07
N VAL A 81 2.73 -12.77 10.21
CA VAL A 81 2.82 -14.19 9.86
C VAL A 81 4.27 -14.66 9.95
N SER A 82 4.60 -15.31 11.07
CA SER A 82 5.85 -16.07 11.18
C SER A 82 5.56 -17.56 10.97
N PRO A 83 6.33 -18.28 10.14
CA PRO A 83 7.48 -17.84 9.33
C PRO A 83 7.10 -17.18 7.98
N ARG A 84 8.03 -16.38 7.43
CA ARG A 84 7.93 -15.74 6.11
C ARG A 84 7.68 -16.82 5.04
N PRO A 85 6.58 -16.74 4.27
CA PRO A 85 6.23 -17.82 3.37
C PRO A 85 7.19 -17.96 2.18
N SER A 86 7.34 -19.19 1.74
CA SER A 86 8.24 -19.64 0.68
C SER A 86 7.94 -19.03 -0.68
N LEU A 87 8.95 -19.04 -1.56
CA LEU A 87 8.98 -18.59 -2.97
C LEU A 87 7.72 -18.90 -3.80
N SER A 88 6.96 -19.93 -3.46
CA SER A 88 5.70 -20.32 -4.10
C SER A 88 4.61 -19.24 -4.07
N LEU A 89 4.56 -18.38 -3.04
CA LEU A 89 3.55 -17.32 -2.98
C LEU A 89 3.82 -16.19 -3.96
N ARG A 90 5.07 -15.95 -4.36
CA ARG A 90 5.41 -14.83 -5.26
C ARG A 90 4.74 -14.97 -6.62
N SER A 91 4.64 -16.19 -7.15
CA SER A 91 3.95 -16.46 -8.42
C SER A 91 2.45 -16.17 -8.33
N ILE A 92 1.81 -16.54 -7.21
CA ILE A 92 0.38 -16.31 -6.98
C ILE A 92 0.12 -14.81 -6.76
N VAL A 93 0.95 -14.15 -5.96
CA VAL A 93 0.86 -12.70 -5.72
C VAL A 93 1.05 -11.93 -7.02
N SER A 94 2.00 -12.35 -7.86
CA SER A 94 2.20 -11.74 -9.18
C SER A 94 0.96 -11.90 -10.06
N ALA A 95 0.31 -13.06 -10.05
CA ALA A 95 -0.93 -13.28 -10.79
C ALA A 95 -2.11 -12.45 -10.24
N LEU A 96 -2.12 -12.17 -8.94
CA LEU A 96 -3.11 -11.31 -8.27
C LEU A 96 -2.89 -9.81 -8.54
N GLY A 97 -1.74 -9.44 -9.12
CA GLY A 97 -1.36 -8.04 -9.39
C GLY A 97 -0.56 -7.36 -8.27
N GLY A 98 0.11 -8.13 -7.41
CA GLY A 98 1.04 -7.61 -6.41
C GLY A 98 0.58 -7.77 -4.96
N TYR A 99 1.48 -7.47 -4.02
CA TYR A 99 1.22 -7.61 -2.58
C TYR A 99 0.19 -6.62 -2.07
N ARG A 100 0.12 -5.44 -2.69
CA ARG A 100 -0.94 -4.48 -2.40
C ARG A 100 -2.32 -5.07 -2.65
N CYS A 101 -2.54 -5.73 -3.80
CA CYS A 101 -3.81 -6.39 -4.09
C CYS A 101 -4.12 -7.49 -3.08
N LEU A 102 -3.14 -8.31 -2.74
CA LEU A 102 -3.28 -9.36 -1.73
C LEU A 102 -3.72 -8.78 -0.36
N TYR A 103 -3.13 -7.65 0.05
CA TYR A 103 -3.48 -7.00 1.31
C TYR A 103 -4.96 -6.61 1.35
N PHE A 104 -5.45 -5.92 0.31
CA PHE A 104 -6.83 -5.44 0.28
C PHE A 104 -7.85 -6.54 0.05
N LEU A 105 -7.55 -7.49 -0.83
CA LEU A 105 -8.48 -8.55 -1.20
C LEU A 105 -8.60 -9.59 -0.10
N CYS A 106 -7.49 -9.97 0.54
CA CYS A 106 -7.46 -11.15 1.39
C CYS A 106 -7.09 -10.85 2.85
N ILE A 107 -6.03 -10.06 3.10
CA ILE A 107 -5.54 -9.88 4.47
C ILE A 107 -6.43 -8.96 5.28
N ARG A 108 -6.76 -7.78 4.74
CA ARG A 108 -7.57 -6.77 5.43
C ARG A 108 -8.96 -7.29 5.81
N PRO A 109 -9.71 -8.01 4.95
CA PRO A 109 -11.00 -8.57 5.33
C PRO A 109 -10.90 -9.63 6.42
N VAL A 110 -9.86 -10.46 6.40
CA VAL A 110 -9.70 -11.52 7.40
C VAL A 110 -9.22 -10.92 8.73
N LEU A 111 -8.34 -9.91 8.70
CA LEU A 111 -7.92 -9.16 9.90
C LEU A 111 -9.10 -8.43 10.56
N ALA A 112 -10.00 -7.85 9.76
CA ALA A 112 -11.23 -7.21 10.27
C ALA A 112 -12.17 -8.21 10.97
N ARG A 113 -12.15 -9.49 10.55
CA ARG A 113 -12.97 -10.56 11.15
C ARG A 113 -12.30 -11.22 12.36
N LEU A 114 -10.96 -11.26 12.41
CA LEU A 114 -10.18 -11.94 13.44
C LEU A 114 -9.08 -11.02 14.02
N PRO A 115 -9.45 -9.92 14.69
CA PRO A 115 -8.52 -8.85 15.07
C PRO A 115 -7.53 -9.17 16.20
N LYS A 116 -7.58 -10.37 16.81
CA LYS A 116 -6.87 -10.66 18.08
C LYS A 116 -6.13 -12.01 18.16
N LEU A 117 -6.12 -12.81 17.11
CA LEU A 117 -5.30 -14.02 17.12
C LEU A 117 -3.93 -13.65 16.57
N LEU A 118 -2.86 -14.02 17.29
CA LEU A 118 -1.52 -14.04 16.75
C LEU A 118 -1.52 -15.20 15.73
N TRP A 119 -1.69 -14.92 14.44
CA TRP A 119 -1.94 -16.00 13.48
C TRP A 119 -0.71 -16.88 13.35
N THR A 120 -0.88 -18.16 13.65
CA THR A 120 0.07 -19.18 13.20
C THR A 120 -0.01 -19.25 11.67
N ARG A 121 1.12 -19.52 11.00
CA ARG A 121 1.17 -19.65 9.54
C ARG A 121 0.05 -20.55 8.99
N ASP A 122 -0.24 -21.64 9.67
CA ASP A 122 -1.23 -22.61 9.23
C ASP A 122 -2.65 -22.05 9.32
N GLN A 123 -2.97 -21.26 10.35
CA GLN A 123 -4.26 -20.57 10.45
C GLN A 123 -4.43 -19.48 9.40
N LEU A 124 -3.36 -18.72 9.09
CA LEU A 124 -3.40 -17.77 7.96
C LEU A 124 -3.59 -18.51 6.64
N GLN A 125 -2.82 -19.56 6.40
CA GLN A 125 -2.88 -20.33 5.16
C GLN A 125 -4.25 -20.95 4.95
N LEU A 126 -4.86 -21.51 6.01
CA LEU A 126 -6.19 -22.10 5.95
C LEU A 126 -7.29 -21.04 5.79
N SER A 127 -7.23 -19.94 6.55
CA SER A 127 -8.22 -18.85 6.41
C SER A 127 -8.13 -18.17 5.05
N LEU A 128 -6.91 -17.99 4.51
CA LEU A 128 -6.65 -17.47 3.18
C LEU A 128 -7.14 -18.43 2.11
N SER A 129 -6.87 -19.74 2.22
CA SER A 129 -7.35 -20.72 1.24
C SER A 129 -8.88 -20.77 1.21
N LEU A 130 -9.52 -20.81 2.38
CA LEU A 130 -10.99 -20.76 2.51
C LEU A 130 -11.57 -19.45 1.96
N TYR A 131 -10.94 -18.31 2.27
CA TYR A 131 -11.37 -17.02 1.76
C TYR A 131 -11.21 -16.94 0.24
N CYS A 132 -10.08 -17.38 -0.32
CA CYS A 132 -9.86 -17.42 -1.76
C CYS A 132 -10.90 -18.30 -2.45
N VAL A 133 -11.19 -19.49 -1.92
CA VAL A 133 -12.25 -20.37 -2.44
C VAL A 133 -13.60 -19.65 -2.42
N HIS A 134 -13.98 -19.03 -1.30
CA HIS A 134 -15.23 -18.26 -1.20
C HIS A 134 -15.26 -17.03 -2.11
N TYR A 135 -14.12 -16.37 -2.33
CA TYR A 135 -14.00 -15.20 -3.20
C TYR A 135 -14.15 -15.59 -4.67
N TYR A 136 -13.48 -16.66 -5.12
CA TYR A 136 -13.66 -17.18 -6.47
C TYR A 136 -15.06 -17.76 -6.68
N GLU A 137 -15.65 -18.45 -5.69
CA GLU A 137 -17.05 -18.88 -5.76
C GLU A 137 -17.98 -17.67 -5.93
N ARG A 138 -17.77 -16.57 -5.21
CA ARG A 138 -18.54 -15.33 -5.43
C ARG A 138 -18.31 -14.69 -6.79
N LEU A 139 -17.07 -14.64 -7.28
CA LEU A 139 -16.76 -14.07 -8.59
C LEU A 139 -17.34 -14.90 -9.73
N TYR A 140 -17.28 -16.23 -9.62
CA TYR A 140 -17.71 -17.15 -10.67
C TYR A 140 -19.21 -17.46 -10.61
N VAL A 141 -19.82 -17.49 -9.41
CA VAL A 141 -21.27 -17.70 -9.25
C VAL A 141 -22.02 -16.38 -9.40
N GLY A 142 -21.52 -15.28 -8.83
CA GLY A 142 -22.15 -13.97 -8.92
C GLY A 142 -22.12 -13.31 -10.30
N ALA A 143 -21.25 -13.77 -11.21
CA ALA A 143 -21.22 -13.32 -12.60
C ALA A 143 -22.20 -14.06 -13.52
N TRP A 144 -22.76 -15.20 -13.11
CA TRP A 144 -23.62 -16.05 -13.97
C TRP A 144 -24.99 -16.38 -13.38
N ILE A 145 -25.18 -16.33 -12.05
CA ILE A 145 -26.45 -16.69 -11.40
C ILE A 145 -26.71 -15.71 -10.25
N GLY A 146 -27.78 -14.92 -10.37
CA GLY A 146 -28.18 -13.93 -9.38
C GLY A 146 -28.28 -14.50 -7.96
N ASP A 147 -27.79 -13.71 -7.01
CA ASP A 147 -28.07 -13.72 -5.56
C ASP A 147 -28.03 -15.06 -4.81
N ALA A 148 -27.37 -16.10 -5.34
CA ALA A 148 -27.15 -17.34 -4.61
C ALA A 148 -26.00 -17.16 -3.59
N PRO A 149 -26.26 -17.32 -2.27
CA PRO A 149 -25.19 -17.26 -1.28
C PRO A 149 -24.20 -18.41 -1.51
N PRO A 150 -22.88 -18.18 -1.35
CA PRO A 150 -21.86 -19.20 -1.57
C PRO A 150 -22.09 -20.40 -0.64
N SER A 151 -22.23 -21.58 -1.25
CA SER A 151 -22.73 -22.80 -0.62
C SER A 151 -21.61 -23.62 0.01
N SER A 152 -20.38 -23.44 -0.46
CA SER A 152 -19.32 -24.43 -0.25
C SER A 152 -18.70 -24.44 1.16
N LEU A 153 -18.80 -23.36 1.96
CA LEU A 153 -18.16 -23.26 3.29
C LEU A 153 -19.11 -23.16 4.49
N MET A 154 -20.41 -23.40 4.30
CA MET A 154 -21.38 -23.44 5.39
C MET A 154 -21.03 -24.50 6.46
N PHE A 155 -20.24 -25.51 6.11
CA PHE A 155 -19.82 -26.57 7.04
C PHE A 155 -18.88 -26.09 8.15
N LEU A 156 -18.08 -25.03 7.92
CA LEU A 156 -17.16 -24.48 8.93
C LEU A 156 -17.82 -23.49 9.89
N ARG A 157 -19.05 -23.05 9.58
CA ARG A 157 -19.83 -22.17 10.47
C ARG A 157 -20.49 -22.91 11.61
N LYS A 158 -20.51 -24.24 11.58
CA LYS A 158 -21.00 -25.07 12.67
C LYS A 158 -19.83 -25.37 13.61
N PRO A 159 -19.95 -25.13 14.92
CA PRO A 159 -18.91 -25.52 15.86
C PRO A 159 -18.74 -27.03 15.79
N VAL A 160 -17.55 -27.49 15.39
CA VAL A 160 -17.16 -28.88 15.53
C VAL A 160 -16.93 -29.11 17.02
N ASN A 161 -17.93 -29.63 17.71
CA ASN A 161 -17.74 -30.20 19.05
C ASN A 161 -16.85 -31.44 18.87
N VAL A 162 -15.56 -31.27 19.16
CA VAL A 162 -14.67 -32.39 19.45
C VAL A 162 -14.96 -32.82 20.88
N VAL A 163 -15.65 -33.97 20.98
CA VAL A 163 -15.95 -34.71 22.21
C VAL A 163 -14.65 -35.25 22.81
#